data_AF-A0A832UL76-F1
#
_entry.id   AF-A0A832UL76-F1
#
_cell.length_a   1.000
_cell.length_b   1.000
_cell.length_c   1.000
_cell.angle_alpha   90.00
_cell.angle_beta   90.00
_cell.angle_gamma   90.00
#
_symmetry.space_group_name_H-M   'P 1'
#
loop_
_entity.id
_entity.type
_entity.pdbx_description
1 polymer ?
#
loop_
_entity_poly.entity_id
_entity_poly.type
_entity_poly.pdbx_seq_one_letter_code
_entity_poly.pdbx_strand_id
1 'polypeptide(L)'
;MSWQDIAITIITFLLAVMLLPQLQDVLHRGAIVNFFTASFTSLLAYGLTIIFASLGLWISVIGQSTVASIWLLLAYFSVRNVRDDQYPDKSLFFVAWDFLSVWMMGTAFALSGFTRKILR
;
A
#
# COMPACT_ATOMS: atom_id res chain seq x y z
N MET A 1 -3.08 18.83 -24.41
CA MET A 1 -2.78 18.38 -23.04
C MET A 1 -3.40 19.37 -22.07
N SER A 2 -4.21 18.89 -21.11
CA SER A 2 -4.73 19.77 -20.07
C SER A 2 -3.61 20.11 -19.09
N TRP A 3 -3.58 21.34 -18.58
CA TRP A 3 -2.61 21.75 -17.56
C TRP A 3 -2.71 20.90 -16.28
N GLN A 4 -3.89 20.32 -16.03
CA GLN A 4 -4.16 19.39 -14.94
C GLN A 4 -3.33 18.12 -15.04
N ASP A 5 -3.21 17.52 -16.23
CA ASP A 5 -2.42 16.30 -16.45
C ASP A 5 -0.94 16.53 -16.11
N ILE A 6 -0.41 17.70 -16.49
CA ILE A 6 0.98 18.11 -16.18
C ILE A 6 1.16 18.31 -14.68
N ALA A 7 0.27 19.08 -14.03
CA ALA A 7 0.38 19.37 -12.60
C ALA A 7 0.26 18.10 -11.74
N ILE A 8 -0.72 17.24 -12.02
CA ILE A 8 -0.91 15.97 -11.33
C ILE A 8 0.33 15.09 -11.52
N THR A 9 0.81 14.95 -12.75
CA THR A 9 2.00 14.14 -13.02
C THR A 9 3.21 14.60 -12.23
N ILE A 10 3.49 15.91 -12.17
CA ILE A 10 4.64 16.44 -11.42
C ILE A 10 4.52 16.08 -9.94
N ILE A 11 3.36 16.30 -9.33
CA ILE A 11 3.11 15.98 -7.93
C ILE A 11 3.28 14.47 -7.70
N THR A 12 2.65 13.65 -8.53
CA THR A 12 2.70 12.19 -8.42
C THR A 12 4.13 11.66 -8.58
N PHE A 13 4.92 12.25 -9.48
CA PHE A 13 6.32 11.86 -9.67
C PHE A 13 7.17 12.22 -8.45
N LEU A 14 6.98 13.40 -7.85
CA LEU A 14 7.66 13.78 -6.61
C LEU A 14 7.32 12.82 -5.47
N LEU A 15 6.04 12.44 -5.34
CA LEU A 15 5.60 11.43 -4.36
C LEU A 15 6.25 10.07 -4.64
N ALA A 16 6.37 9.65 -5.90
CA ALA A 16 7.06 8.42 -6.26
C ALA A 16 8.54 8.44 -5.85
N VAL A 17 9.24 9.54 -6.11
CA VAL A 17 10.66 9.72 -5.75
C VAL A 17 10.85 9.65 -4.23
N MET A 18 9.95 10.24 -3.45
CA MET A 18 10.01 10.18 -1.99
C MET A 18 9.87 8.75 -1.43
N LEU A 19 9.25 7.84 -2.17
CA LEU A 19 9.11 6.44 -1.75
C LEU A 19 10.35 5.60 -2.08
N LEU A 20 11.26 6.08 -2.94
CA LEU A 20 12.43 5.30 -3.37
C LEU A 20 13.37 4.93 -2.21
N PRO A 21 13.72 5.84 -1.27
CA PRO A 21 14.55 5.47 -0.13
C PRO A 21 13.88 4.42 0.75
N GLN A 22 12.56 4.57 1.00
CA GLN A 22 11.79 3.62 1.78
C GLN A 22 11.76 2.24 1.10
N LEU A 23 11.62 2.20 -0.23
CA LEU A 23 11.68 0.97 -1.00
C LEU A 23 13.07 0.32 -0.92
N GLN A 24 14.14 1.11 -1.01
CA GLN A 24 15.51 0.61 -0.87
C GLN A 24 15.77 -0.01 0.51
N ASP A 25 15.25 0.62 1.57
CA ASP A 25 15.39 0.12 2.93
C ASP A 25 14.64 -1.22 3.13
N VAL A 26 13.43 -1.33 2.60
CA VAL A 26 12.68 -2.60 2.64
C VAL A 26 13.37 -3.67 1.78
N LEU A 27 13.94 -3.31 0.64
CA LEU A 27 14.62 -4.27 -0.25
C LEU A 27 15.93 -4.83 0.31
N HIS A 28 16.76 -3.97 0.91
CA HIS A 28 18.16 -4.32 1.22
C HIS A 28 18.47 -4.38 2.71
N ARG A 29 17.71 -3.66 3.55
CA ARG A 29 18.01 -3.53 4.99
C ARG A 29 17.07 -4.33 5.88
N GLY A 30 16.17 -5.10 5.29
CA GLY A 30 15.17 -5.86 6.04
C GLY A 30 14.13 -4.98 6.75
N ALA A 31 14.00 -3.70 6.35
CA ALA A 31 12.99 -2.83 6.93
C ALA A 31 11.58 -3.36 6.63
N ILE A 32 10.64 -3.16 7.56
CA ILE A 32 9.26 -3.63 7.43
C ILE A 32 8.34 -2.41 7.51
N VAL A 33 7.51 -2.21 6.49
CA VAL A 33 6.41 -1.25 6.54
C VAL A 33 5.10 -1.95 6.87
N ASN A 34 4.12 -1.18 7.35
CA ASN A 34 2.80 -1.72 7.67
C ASN A 34 2.14 -2.29 6.40
N PHE A 35 1.92 -3.61 6.39
CA PHE A 35 1.35 -4.32 5.26
C PHE A 35 -0.02 -3.79 4.84
N PHE A 36 -0.90 -3.46 5.78
CA PHE A 36 -2.24 -2.95 5.48
C PHE A 36 -2.18 -1.57 4.85
N THR A 37 -1.46 -0.65 5.48
CA THR A 37 -1.28 0.70 4.94
C THR A 37 -0.74 0.62 3.51
N ALA A 38 0.34 -0.13 3.29
CA ALA A 38 0.94 -0.24 1.97
C ALA A 38 -0.01 -0.89 0.94
N SER A 39 -0.72 -1.96 1.32
CA SER A 39 -1.64 -2.67 0.42
C SER A 39 -2.88 -1.86 0.07
N PHE A 40 -3.53 -1.23 1.06
CA PHE A 40 -4.70 -0.37 0.83
C PHE A 40 -4.31 0.88 0.04
N THR A 41 -3.18 1.51 0.35
CA THR A 41 -2.68 2.65 -0.41
C THR A 41 -2.39 2.27 -1.87
N SER A 42 -1.77 1.11 -2.11
CA SER A 42 -1.57 0.59 -3.48
C SER A 42 -2.90 0.37 -4.21
N LEU A 43 -3.87 -0.30 -3.57
CA LEU A 43 -5.18 -0.57 -4.16
C LEU A 43 -5.93 0.73 -4.51
N LEU A 44 -5.96 1.70 -3.59
CA LEU A 44 -6.57 3.00 -3.82
C LEU A 44 -5.84 3.78 -4.92
N ALA A 45 -4.50 3.68 -4.99
CA ALA A 45 -3.72 4.33 -6.04
C ALA A 45 -3.97 3.71 -7.43
N TYR A 46 -4.19 2.39 -7.53
CA TYR A 46 -4.68 1.77 -8.76
C TYR A 46 -6.10 2.22 -9.11
N GLY A 47 -6.98 2.37 -8.12
CA GLY A 47 -8.31 2.97 -8.31
C GLY A 47 -8.23 4.37 -8.91
N LEU A 48 -7.34 5.23 -8.38
CA LEU A 48 -7.08 6.56 -8.94
C LEU A 48 -6.51 6.50 -10.36
N THR A 49 -5.66 5.53 -10.65
CA THR A 49 -5.13 5.31 -12.01
C THR A 49 -6.27 5.06 -13.01
N ILE A 50 -7.26 4.25 -12.63
CA ILE A 50 -8.45 3.98 -13.47
C ILE A 50 -9.27 5.24 -13.68
N ILE A 51 -9.44 6.07 -12.64
CA ILE A 51 -10.14 7.36 -12.74
C ILE A 51 -9.40 8.31 -13.69
N PHE A 52 -8.07 8.39 -13.61
CA PHE A 52 -7.30 9.22 -14.55
C PHE A 52 -7.38 8.73 -15.98
N ALA A 53 -7.41 7.41 -16.19
CA ALA A 53 -7.60 6.82 -17.51
C ALA A 53 -8.98 7.17 -18.09
N SER A 54 -10.05 7.12 -17.28
CA SER A 54 -11.40 7.48 -17.75
C SER A 54 -11.54 8.98 -18.06
N LEU A 55 -10.71 9.84 -17.46
CA LEU A 55 -10.62 11.27 -17.75
C LEU A 55 -9.67 11.61 -18.91
N GLY A 56 -9.00 10.61 -19.51
CA GLY A 56 -8.04 10.82 -20.61
C GLY A 56 -6.70 11.44 -20.18
N LEU A 57 -6.38 11.43 -18.89
CA LEU A 57 -5.15 11.99 -18.31
C LEU A 57 -3.99 10.97 -18.36
N TRP A 58 -3.59 10.60 -19.58
CA TRP A 58 -2.69 9.46 -19.81
C TRP A 58 -1.30 9.62 -19.21
N ILE A 59 -0.77 10.84 -19.06
CA ILE A 59 0.53 11.03 -18.39
C ILE A 59 0.38 10.76 -16.89
N SER A 60 -0.69 11.29 -16.28
CA SER A 60 -1.01 11.04 -14.88
C SER A 60 -1.27 9.55 -14.61
N VAL A 61 -1.82 8.79 -15.56
CA VAL A 61 -1.97 7.33 -15.47
C VAL A 61 -0.61 6.65 -15.28
N ILE A 62 0.41 7.05 -16.05
CA ILE A 62 1.76 6.47 -15.95
C ILE A 62 2.38 6.81 -14.59
N GLY A 63 2.29 8.08 -14.17
CA GLY A 63 2.81 8.50 -12.86
C GLY A 63 2.11 7.75 -11.71
N GLN A 64 0.78 7.68 -11.75
CA GLN A 64 -0.01 7.11 -10.66
C GLN A 64 0.12 5.59 -10.57
N SER A 65 0.18 4.90 -11.71
CA SER A 65 0.46 3.46 -11.74
C SER A 65 1.85 3.13 -11.21
N THR A 66 2.84 4.01 -11.42
CA THR A 66 4.18 3.87 -10.85
C THR A 66 4.12 3.97 -9.33
N VAL A 67 3.44 4.98 -8.78
CA VAL A 67 3.24 5.11 -7.31
C VAL A 67 2.51 3.89 -6.73
N ALA A 68 1.44 3.44 -7.38
CA ALA A 68 0.68 2.27 -6.96
C ALA A 68 1.57 1.00 -6.92
N SER A 69 2.45 0.85 -7.91
CA SER A 69 3.38 -0.26 -8.01
C SER A 69 4.45 -0.19 -6.92
N ILE A 70 5.00 0.99 -6.61
CA ILE A 70 5.97 1.14 -5.51
C ILE A 70 5.34 0.74 -4.17
N TRP A 71 4.11 1.17 -3.90
CA TRP A 71 3.38 0.75 -2.69
C TRP A 71 3.12 -0.76 -2.65
N LEU A 72 2.81 -1.37 -3.80
CA LEU A 72 2.65 -2.82 -3.88
C LEU A 72 3.97 -3.55 -3.57
N LEU A 73 5.09 -3.06 -4.11
CA LEU A 73 6.41 -3.62 -3.83
C LEU A 73 6.78 -3.46 -2.35
N LEU A 74 6.51 -2.30 -1.75
CA LEU A 74 6.70 -2.06 -0.32
C LEU A 74 5.92 -3.08 0.54
N ALA A 75 4.65 -3.33 0.20
CA ALA A 75 3.83 -4.35 0.87
C ALA A 75 4.42 -5.75 0.70
N TYR A 76 4.77 -6.13 -0.54
CA TYR A 76 5.31 -7.44 -0.88
C TYR A 76 6.62 -7.73 -0.16
N PHE A 77 7.61 -6.82 -0.27
CA PHE A 77 8.91 -7.02 0.34
C PHE A 77 8.85 -6.93 1.87
N SER A 78 7.92 -6.17 2.45
CA SER A 78 7.72 -6.18 3.90
C SER A 78 7.22 -7.54 4.40
N VAL A 79 6.26 -8.15 3.71
CA VAL A 79 5.80 -9.51 4.04
C VAL A 79 6.91 -10.51 3.85
N ARG A 80 7.71 -10.37 2.78
CA ARG A 80 8.89 -11.21 2.55
C ARG A 80 9.88 -11.10 3.70
N ASN A 81 10.21 -9.90 4.16
CA ASN A 81 11.14 -9.70 5.26
C ASN A 81 10.63 -10.32 6.56
N VAL A 82 9.35 -10.16 6.88
CA VAL A 82 8.72 -10.83 8.03
C VAL A 82 8.78 -12.35 7.89
N ARG A 83 8.49 -12.88 6.70
CA ARG A 83 8.55 -14.31 6.42
C ARG A 83 9.97 -14.83 6.61
N ASP A 84 10.95 -14.17 6.02
CA ASP A 84 12.34 -14.63 6.02
C ASP A 84 12.96 -14.57 7.45
N ASP A 85 12.52 -13.64 8.30
CA ASP A 85 12.98 -13.49 9.68
C ASP A 85 12.22 -14.38 10.68
N GLN A 86 10.88 -14.37 10.64
CA GLN A 86 10.03 -14.97 11.68
C GLN A 86 9.41 -16.31 11.30
N TYR A 87 9.21 -16.57 10.00
CA TYR A 87 8.49 -17.74 9.50
C TYR A 87 9.18 -18.36 8.26
N PRO A 88 10.47 -18.73 8.36
CA PRO A 88 11.27 -19.12 7.19
C PRO A 88 10.72 -20.36 6.48
N ASP A 89 9.98 -21.22 7.17
CA ASP A 89 9.38 -22.44 6.60
C ASP A 89 7.98 -22.21 6.02
N LYS A 90 7.43 -21.00 6.12
CA LYS A 90 6.07 -20.68 5.67
C LYS A 90 6.08 -19.98 4.32
N SER A 91 4.94 -20.04 3.64
CA SER A 91 4.73 -19.31 2.38
C SER A 91 4.39 -17.84 2.65
N LEU A 92 4.66 -16.96 1.69
CA LEU A 92 4.27 -15.54 1.77
C LEU A 92 2.76 -15.37 1.95
N PHE A 93 1.96 -16.21 1.30
CA PHE A 93 0.51 -16.21 1.44
C PHE A 93 0.08 -16.50 2.88
N PHE A 94 0.73 -17.46 3.55
CA PHE A 94 0.44 -17.74 4.96
C PHE A 94 0.67 -16.52 5.85
N VAL A 95 1.81 -15.84 5.70
CA VAL A 95 2.14 -14.65 6.48
C VAL A 95 1.17 -13.50 6.16
N ALA A 96 0.85 -13.27 4.89
CA ALA A 96 -0.13 -12.25 4.51
C ALA A 96 -1.53 -12.54 5.08
N TRP A 97 -1.96 -13.80 5.06
CA TRP A 97 -3.24 -14.23 5.63
C TRP A 97 -3.28 -14.10 7.15
N ASP A 98 -2.18 -14.45 7.82
CA ASP A 98 -2.03 -14.30 9.27
C ASP A 98 -2.20 -12.83 9.69
N PHE A 99 -1.49 -11.92 9.01
CA PHE A 99 -1.67 -10.48 9.18
C PHE A 99 -3.13 -10.07 9.01
N LEU A 100 -3.77 -10.49 7.91
CA LEU A 100 -5.19 -10.19 7.61
C LEU A 100 -6.11 -10.65 8.73
N SER A 101 -5.90 -11.86 9.24
CA SER A 101 -6.71 -12.44 10.32
C SER A 101 -6.60 -11.63 11.62
N VAL A 102 -5.39 -11.25 12.02
CA VAL A 102 -5.14 -10.45 13.22
C VAL A 102 -5.79 -9.06 13.10
N TRP A 103 -5.66 -8.43 11.93
CA TRP A 103 -6.28 -7.14 11.69
C TRP A 103 -7.81 -7.19 11.72
N MET A 104 -8.42 -8.22 11.12
CA MET A 104 -9.87 -8.41 11.19
C MET A 104 -10.36 -8.61 12.63
N MET A 105 -9.65 -9.42 13.42
CA MET A 105 -9.96 -9.61 14.85
C MET A 105 -9.84 -8.31 15.64
N GLY A 106 -8.75 -7.55 15.43
CA GLY A 106 -8.54 -6.25 16.09
C GLY A 106 -9.62 -5.24 15.73
N THR A 107 -10.02 -5.20 14.45
CA THR A 107 -11.09 -4.31 13.97
C THR A 107 -12.45 -4.72 14.55
N ALA A 108 -12.78 -6.01 14.55
CA ALA A 108 -14.01 -6.51 15.15
C ALA A 108 -14.08 -6.21 16.66
N PHE A 109 -12.96 -6.38 17.37
CA PHE A 109 -12.85 -6.04 18.78
C PHE A 109 -13.11 -4.54 19.00
N ALA A 110 -12.44 -3.66 18.24
CA ALA A 110 -12.61 -2.21 18.35
C ALA A 110 -14.07 -1.79 18.10
N LEU A 111 -14.72 -2.36 17.08
CA LEU A 111 -16.13 -2.11 16.77
C LEU A 111 -17.05 -2.59 17.90
N SER A 112 -16.80 -3.77 18.48
CA SER A 112 -17.59 -4.30 19.59
C SER A 112 -17.46 -3.48 20.89
N GLY A 113 -16.27 -2.91 21.14
CA GLY A 113 -16.04 -2.01 22.26
C GLY A 113 -16.72 -0.66 22.05
N PHE A 114 -16.69 -0.14 20.82
CA PHE A 114 -17.37 1.09 20.45
C PHE A 114 -18.89 0.99 20.55
N THR A 115 -19.50 -0.09 20.04
CA THR A 115 -20.95 -0.32 20.15
C THR A 115 -21.39 -0.44 21.61
N ARG A 116 -20.62 -1.14 22.44
CA ARG A 116 -20.89 -1.25 23.88
C ARG A 116 -20.80 0.08 24.62
N LYS A 117 -19.98 1.02 24.13
CA LYS A 117 -19.81 2.37 24.70
C LYS A 117 -20.92 3.34 24.27
N ILE A 118 -21.52 3.13 23.09
CA ILE A 118 -22.64 3.94 22.58
C ILE A 118 -23.99 3.49 23.15
N LEU A 119 -24.16 2.19 23.42
CA LEU A 119 -25.40 1.61 23.93
C LEU A 119 -25.58 1.75 25.46
N ARG A 120 -24.64 2.41 26.16
CA ARG A 120 -24.72 2.77 27.58
C ARG A 120 -24.91 4.26 27.72
#